data_AF-A0A3S1TNK8-F1
#
_entry.id   AF-A0A3S1TNK8-F1
#
_cell.length_a   1.000
_cell.length_b   1.000
_cell.length_c   1.000
_cell.angle_alpha   90.00
_cell.angle_beta   90.00
_cell.angle_gamma   90.00
#
_symmetry.space_group_name_H-M   'P 1'
#
loop_
_entity.id
_entity.type
_entity.pdbx_description
1 polymer ?
#
loop_
_entity_poly.entity_id
_entity_poly.type
_entity_poly.pdbx_seq_one_letter_code
_entity_poly.pdbx_strand_id
1 'polypeptide(L)'
;MPAESKAKVIERNRAPRVQIAYDVETYGSPTTIELPFVMGVMADLAGASQTKEASKSVLDRSFVETDANRFPKFMEALGPRVKARVKNTLPQAEGQERDEELALDLTFSKMGDFAPDKIAEQVPQLAEILKMRRQLEELLGFMDGRVDAEKRI
;
A
#
# COMPACT_ATOMS: atom_id res chain seq x y z
N MET A 1 -44.41 -13.64 17.49
CA MET A 1 -44.91 -12.28 17.24
C MET A 1 -43.89 -11.30 17.81
N PRO A 2 -43.16 -10.52 17.00
CA PRO A 2 -42.16 -9.57 17.50
C PRO A 2 -42.85 -8.48 18.32
N ALA A 3 -42.29 -8.17 19.49
CA ALA A 3 -42.82 -7.18 20.43
C ALA A 3 -42.84 -5.79 19.77
N GLU A 4 -44.01 -5.16 19.74
CA GLU A 4 -44.16 -3.81 19.20
C GLU A 4 -43.21 -2.84 19.91
N SER A 5 -42.47 -2.07 19.12
CA SER A 5 -41.52 -1.06 19.62
C SER A 5 -42.23 -0.06 20.53
N LYS A 6 -41.65 0.20 21.71
CA LYS A 6 -42.16 1.14 22.73
C LYS A 6 -42.44 2.55 22.16
N ALA A 7 -41.78 2.93 21.07
CA ALA A 7 -42.01 4.18 20.34
C ALA A 7 -43.44 4.31 19.77
N LYS A 8 -44.00 3.22 19.22
CA LYS A 8 -45.34 3.22 18.58
C LYS A 8 -46.50 3.27 19.59
N VAL A 9 -46.23 2.87 20.83
CA VAL A 9 -47.20 2.93 21.96
C VAL A 9 -47.34 4.35 22.49
N ILE A 10 -46.28 5.17 22.46
CA ILE A 10 -46.28 6.55 22.96
C ILE A 10 -47.08 7.48 22.03
N GLU A 11 -47.06 7.20 20.72
CA GLU A 11 -47.78 7.98 19.69
C GLU A 11 -49.31 7.91 19.82
N ARG A 12 -49.85 6.80 20.34
CA ARG A 12 -51.30 6.54 20.39
C ARG A 12 -52.00 7.10 21.63
N ASN A 13 -51.26 7.45 22.69
CA ASN A 13 -51.86 7.86 23.97
C ASN A 13 -51.74 9.36 24.27
N ARG A 14 -50.73 10.08 23.78
CA ARG A 14 -50.62 11.55 23.90
C ARG A 14 -49.59 12.07 22.90
N ALA A 15 -49.99 12.95 21.98
CA ALA A 15 -49.03 13.67 21.15
C ALA A 15 -48.04 14.43 22.07
N PRO A 16 -46.72 14.20 21.97
CA PRO A 16 -45.75 14.92 22.78
C PRO A 16 -45.81 16.39 22.40
N ARG A 17 -46.27 17.25 23.32
CA ARG A 17 -46.51 18.68 23.04
C ARG A 17 -45.29 19.56 23.18
N VAL A 18 -44.11 19.01 23.45
CA VAL A 18 -42.85 19.76 23.40
C VAL A 18 -41.75 18.80 22.98
N GLN A 19 -41.20 18.98 21.78
CA GLN A 19 -39.87 18.50 21.48
C GLN A 19 -38.91 19.55 22.06
N ILE A 20 -38.21 19.22 23.14
CA ILE A 20 -37.10 20.05 23.62
C ILE A 20 -35.91 19.71 22.73
N ALA A 21 -35.83 20.35 21.57
CA ALA A 21 -34.56 20.46 20.87
C ALA A 21 -33.70 21.43 21.68
N TYR A 22 -32.49 21.01 22.04
CA TYR A 22 -31.49 21.94 22.55
C TYR A 22 -31.01 22.76 21.36
N ASP A 23 -31.63 23.91 21.14
CA ASP A 23 -31.09 24.91 20.24
C ASP A 23 -29.83 25.48 20.91
N VAL A 24 -28.67 25.01 20.47
CA VAL A 24 -27.40 25.63 20.83
C VAL A 24 -27.35 26.98 20.14
N GLU A 25 -27.95 27.99 20.78
CA GLU A 25 -27.57 29.38 20.55
C GLU A 25 -26.09 29.48 20.92
N THR A 26 -25.24 29.39 19.90
CA THR A 26 -23.83 29.67 20.02
C THR A 26 -23.72 31.17 20.27
N TYR A 27 -23.80 31.55 21.55
CA TYR A 27 -23.58 32.88 22.08
C TYR A 27 -22.28 33.46 21.54
N GLY A 28 -22.35 34.19 20.42
CA GLY A 28 -21.44 35.25 19.98
C GLY A 28 -19.93 34.97 20.00
N SER A 29 -19.48 33.74 20.25
CA SER A 29 -18.07 33.41 20.23
C SER A 29 -17.69 33.35 18.77
N PRO A 30 -16.73 34.17 18.29
CA PRO A 30 -16.25 34.01 16.93
C PRO A 30 -15.71 32.59 16.86
N THR A 31 -16.40 31.71 16.15
CA THR A 31 -15.78 30.49 15.65
C THR A 31 -14.70 31.00 14.71
N THR A 32 -13.48 31.12 15.22
CA THR A 32 -12.33 31.53 14.44
C THR A 32 -12.20 30.50 13.33
N ILE A 33 -12.65 30.86 12.13
CA ILE A 33 -12.45 30.05 10.94
C ILE A 33 -10.97 30.22 10.61
N GLU A 34 -10.13 29.39 11.22
CA GLU A 34 -8.70 29.39 10.95
C GLU A 34 -8.44 28.68 9.62
N LEU A 35 -7.51 29.24 8.84
CA LEU A 35 -7.04 28.59 7.63
C LEU A 35 -6.36 27.26 8.02
N PRO A 36 -6.69 26.15 7.34
CA PRO A 36 -6.02 24.89 7.62
C PRO A 36 -4.52 25.03 7.35
N PHE A 37 -3.69 24.52 8.25
CA PHE A 37 -2.26 24.44 8.04
C PHE A 37 -1.96 23.41 6.95
N VAL A 38 -1.62 23.89 5.75
CA VAL A 38 -1.23 23.06 4.60
C VAL A 38 0.28 23.16 4.41
N MET A 39 0.96 22.00 4.42
CA MET A 39 2.39 21.90 4.18
C MET A 39 2.66 21.35 2.78
N GLY A 40 3.42 22.09 1.97
CA GLY A 40 3.93 21.63 0.68
C GLY A 40 5.30 20.98 0.83
N VAL A 41 5.45 19.75 0.34
CA VAL A 41 6.74 19.05 0.25
C VAL A 41 7.20 19.05 -1.20
N MET A 42 8.41 19.58 -1.45
CA MET A 42 9.04 19.59 -2.76
C MET A 42 10.31 18.75 -2.70
N ALA A 43 10.32 17.63 -3.43
CA ALA A 43 11.45 16.71 -3.49
C ALA A 43 11.44 15.96 -4.83
N ASP A 44 12.59 15.38 -5.19
CA ASP A 44 12.64 14.36 -6.23
C ASP A 44 12.11 13.04 -5.67
N LEU A 45 10.89 12.69 -6.07
CA LEU A 45 10.20 11.47 -5.65
C LEU A 45 10.11 10.44 -6.79
N ALA A 46 10.53 10.79 -8.00
CA ALA A 46 10.33 9.98 -9.20
C ALA A 46 11.55 9.10 -9.53
N GLY A 47 12.75 9.60 -9.23
CA GLY A 47 14.00 8.91 -9.61
C GLY A 47 14.09 8.72 -11.13
N ALA A 48 14.29 7.48 -11.57
CA ALA A 48 14.38 7.11 -12.99
C ALA A 48 13.01 6.83 -13.64
N SER A 49 11.91 7.27 -13.02
CA SER A 49 10.55 7.03 -13.52
C SER A 49 10.33 7.70 -14.88
N GLN A 50 9.57 7.01 -15.74
CA GLN A 50 9.20 7.48 -17.08
C GLN A 50 7.69 7.66 -17.21
N THR A 51 6.96 7.70 -16.08
CA THR A 51 5.52 7.99 -16.11
C THR A 51 5.26 9.39 -16.64
N LYS A 52 4.04 9.62 -17.15
CA LYS A 52 3.62 10.93 -17.63
C LYS A 52 3.73 11.99 -16.54
N GLU A 53 3.40 11.63 -15.29
CA GLU A 53 3.47 12.52 -14.14
C GLU A 53 4.91 12.84 -13.74
N ALA A 54 5.80 11.85 -13.72
CA ALA A 54 7.23 12.05 -13.42
C ALA A 54 7.95 12.91 -14.46
N SER A 55 7.58 12.76 -15.73
CA SER A 55 8.27 13.40 -16.87
C SER A 55 7.86 14.86 -17.10
N LYS A 56 6.92 15.41 -16.33
CA LYS A 56 6.49 16.82 -16.46
C LYS A 56 7.64 17.78 -16.13
N SER A 57 7.73 18.89 -16.87
CA SER A 57 8.58 20.02 -16.51
C SER A 57 8.12 20.63 -15.19
N VAL A 58 9.03 21.28 -14.45
CA VAL A 58 8.72 21.89 -13.14
C VAL A 58 7.57 22.89 -13.22
N LEU A 59 7.45 23.63 -14.32
CA LEU A 59 6.38 24.62 -14.53
C LEU A 59 5.00 23.98 -14.75
N ASP A 60 4.95 22.74 -15.25
CA ASP A 60 3.71 22.02 -15.55
C ASP A 60 3.27 21.09 -14.40
N ARG A 61 4.05 21.04 -13.31
CA ARG A 61 3.75 20.21 -12.14
C ARG A 61 2.77 20.94 -11.21
N SER A 62 1.65 20.29 -10.91
CA SER A 62 0.71 20.74 -9.89
C SER A 62 0.95 20.01 -8.57
N PHE A 63 0.67 20.68 -7.45
CA PHE A 63 0.63 20.00 -6.14
C PHE A 63 -0.51 18.97 -6.11
N VAL A 64 -0.21 17.80 -5.55
CA VAL A 64 -1.19 16.73 -5.34
C VAL A 64 -1.46 16.62 -3.85
N GLU A 65 -2.68 16.91 -3.44
CA GLU A 65 -3.11 16.73 -2.06
C GLU A 65 -3.08 15.24 -1.71
N THR A 66 -2.24 14.89 -0.74
CA THR A 66 -1.98 13.49 -0.37
C THR A 66 -2.28 13.29 1.11
N ASP A 67 -3.16 12.33 1.40
CA ASP A 67 -3.47 11.83 2.74
C ASP A 67 -3.12 10.33 2.85
N ALA A 68 -3.31 9.73 4.03
CA ALA A 68 -3.00 8.31 4.26
C ALA A 68 -3.78 7.35 3.35
N ASN A 69 -4.95 7.75 2.86
CA ASN A 69 -5.81 6.92 2.01
C ASN A 69 -5.50 7.08 0.51
N ARG A 70 -5.01 8.26 0.11
CA ARG A 70 -4.69 8.62 -1.28
C ARG A 70 -3.23 8.36 -1.65
N PHE A 71 -2.33 8.20 -0.66
CA PHE A 71 -0.91 7.96 -0.90
C PHE A 71 -0.62 6.80 -1.87
N PRO A 72 -1.31 5.64 -1.82
CA PRO A 72 -1.07 4.57 -2.79
C PRO A 72 -1.35 5.00 -4.24
N LYS A 73 -2.41 5.77 -4.49
CA LYS A 73 -2.75 6.26 -5.84
C LYS A 73 -1.73 7.29 -6.32
N PHE A 74 -1.24 8.14 -5.42
CA PHE A 74 -0.16 9.07 -5.73
C PHE A 74 1.11 8.32 -6.15
N MET A 75 1.50 7.31 -5.38
CA MET A 75 2.67 6.49 -5.67
C MET A 75 2.52 5.70 -6.97
N GLU A 76 1.34 5.15 -7.26
CA GLU A 76 1.05 4.45 -8.52
C GLU A 76 1.13 5.39 -9.74
N ALA A 77 0.59 6.61 -9.63
CA ALA A 77 0.62 7.60 -10.70
C ALA A 77 2.06 8.10 -10.99
N LEU A 78 2.87 8.29 -9.95
CA LEU A 78 4.25 8.71 -10.09
C LEU A 78 5.15 7.54 -10.55
N GLY A 79 4.89 6.34 -10.04
CA GLY A 79 5.66 5.12 -10.27
C GLY A 79 7.15 5.28 -10.00
N PRO A 80 7.60 5.59 -8.77
CA PRO A 80 9.02 5.74 -8.46
C PRO A 80 9.83 4.56 -8.98
N ARG A 81 10.92 4.84 -9.69
CA ARG A 81 11.73 3.80 -10.34
C ARG A 81 13.20 3.96 -10.00
N VAL A 82 13.85 2.86 -9.68
CA VAL A 82 15.28 2.81 -9.37
C VAL A 82 15.98 1.94 -10.42
N LYS A 83 16.90 2.56 -11.15
CA LYS A 83 17.83 1.87 -12.05
C LYS A 83 19.23 2.00 -11.48
N ALA A 84 19.82 0.87 -11.11
CA ALA A 84 21.14 0.85 -10.51
C ALA A 84 21.90 -0.41 -10.92
N ARG A 85 23.22 -0.36 -10.86
CA ARG A 85 24.07 -1.54 -10.90
C ARG A 85 24.63 -1.78 -9.52
N VAL A 86 24.48 -2.99 -9.02
CA VAL A 86 24.94 -3.38 -7.68
C VAL A 86 25.89 -4.56 -7.79
N LYS A 87 26.72 -4.76 -6.77
CA LYS A 87 27.59 -5.94 -6.72
C LYS A 87 26.74 -7.21 -6.72
N ASN A 88 27.02 -8.13 -7.65
CA ASN A 88 26.32 -9.41 -7.71
C ASN A 88 26.87 -10.36 -6.63
N THR A 89 26.02 -10.86 -5.73
CA THR A 89 26.39 -11.81 -4.66
C THR A 89 25.64 -13.14 -4.77
N LEU A 90 25.01 -13.43 -5.90
CA LEU A 90 24.27 -14.67 -6.11
C LEU A 90 25.22 -15.88 -6.18
N PRO A 91 24.83 -17.04 -5.63
CA PRO A 91 25.58 -18.28 -5.80
C PRO A 91 25.56 -18.68 -7.28
N GLN A 92 26.72 -19.08 -7.81
CA GLN A 92 26.83 -19.57 -9.18
C GLN A 92 27.12 -21.06 -9.21
N ALA A 93 26.69 -21.73 -10.29
CA ALA A 93 27.08 -23.10 -10.57
C ALA A 93 28.57 -23.16 -10.93
N GLU A 94 29.26 -24.23 -10.54
CA GLU A 94 30.69 -24.41 -10.80
C GLU A 94 30.99 -24.27 -12.30
N GLY A 95 31.94 -23.38 -12.65
CA GLY A 95 32.44 -23.20 -14.02
C GLY A 95 31.81 -22.07 -14.84
N GLN A 96 30.91 -21.26 -14.30
CA GLN A 96 30.37 -20.08 -14.98
C GLN A 96 31.14 -18.80 -14.65
N GLU A 97 31.29 -17.92 -15.65
CA GLU A 97 31.84 -16.58 -15.45
C GLU A 97 30.88 -15.75 -14.59
N ARG A 98 31.43 -15.14 -13.53
CA ARG A 98 30.66 -14.30 -12.62
C ARG A 98 30.57 -12.89 -13.18
N ASP A 99 29.35 -12.48 -13.52
CA ASP A 99 29.07 -11.06 -13.67
C ASP A 99 29.35 -10.34 -12.33
N GLU A 100 30.29 -9.40 -12.33
CA GLU A 100 30.66 -8.63 -11.14
C GLU A 100 29.51 -7.74 -10.65
N GLU A 101 28.69 -7.26 -11.60
CA GLU A 101 27.57 -6.35 -11.38
C GLU A 101 26.24 -6.99 -11.80
N LEU A 102 25.20 -6.71 -11.02
CA LEU A 102 23.81 -7.03 -11.30
C LEU A 102 23.08 -5.73 -11.63
N ALA A 103 22.48 -5.67 -12.82
CA ALA A 103 21.61 -4.57 -13.20
C ALA A 103 20.23 -4.75 -12.55
N LEU A 104 19.77 -3.71 -11.84
CA LEU A 104 18.46 -3.64 -11.21
C LEU A 104 17.59 -2.60 -11.91
N ASP A 105 16.34 -2.96 -12.09
CA ASP A 105 15.30 -2.09 -12.61
C ASP A 105 14.02 -2.31 -11.79
N LEU A 106 13.85 -1.49 -10.74
CA LEU A 106 12.79 -1.64 -9.75
C LEU A 106 11.75 -0.54 -9.93
N THR A 107 10.47 -0.89 -9.91
CA THR A 107 9.35 0.06 -9.98
C THR A 107 8.42 -0.15 -8.79
N PHE A 108 8.10 0.93 -8.09
CA PHE A 108 7.28 0.90 -6.89
C PHE A 108 5.90 1.52 -7.17
N SER A 109 4.84 0.80 -6.81
CA SER A 109 3.45 1.25 -6.97
C SER A 109 2.78 1.58 -5.64
N LYS A 110 3.25 0.96 -4.55
CA LYS A 110 2.73 1.12 -3.19
C LYS A 110 3.84 0.93 -2.17
N MET A 111 3.60 1.37 -0.93
CA MET A 111 4.58 1.23 0.17
C MET A 111 4.99 -0.22 0.45
N GLY A 112 4.10 -1.18 0.22
CA GLY A 112 4.43 -2.60 0.39
C GLY A 112 5.52 -3.11 -0.56
N ASP A 113 5.76 -2.42 -1.68
CA ASP A 113 6.75 -2.85 -2.67
C ASP A 113 8.20 -2.63 -2.21
N PHE A 114 8.41 -1.86 -1.14
CA PHE A 114 9.72 -1.70 -0.50
C PHE A 114 10.13 -2.91 0.36
N ALA A 115 9.21 -3.85 0.60
CA ALA A 115 9.51 -5.06 1.33
C ALA A 115 10.45 -5.98 0.51
N PRO A 116 11.40 -6.67 1.15
CA PRO A 116 12.46 -7.40 0.45
C PRO A 116 11.93 -8.57 -0.40
N ASP A 117 10.80 -9.17 -0.01
CA ASP A 117 10.07 -10.17 -0.78
C ASP A 117 9.55 -9.58 -2.09
N LYS A 118 8.99 -8.37 -2.07
CA LYS A 118 8.50 -7.68 -3.28
C LYS A 118 9.64 -7.23 -4.18
N ILE A 119 10.74 -6.77 -3.60
CA ILE A 119 11.95 -6.43 -4.36
C ILE A 119 12.53 -7.68 -5.03
N ALA A 120 12.63 -8.80 -4.31
CA ALA A 120 13.12 -10.06 -4.86
C ALA A 120 12.23 -10.60 -6.00
N GLU A 121 10.91 -10.39 -5.93
CA GLU A 121 9.97 -10.75 -7.00
C GLU A 121 10.18 -9.94 -8.29
N GLN A 122 10.68 -8.70 -8.20
CA GLN A 122 10.92 -7.84 -9.36
C GLN A 122 12.25 -8.14 -10.07
N VAL A 123 13.21 -8.74 -9.37
CA VAL A 123 14.53 -9.09 -9.92
C VAL A 123 14.48 -10.54 -10.45
N PRO A 124 14.58 -10.77 -11.78
CA PRO A 124 14.34 -12.09 -12.37
C PRO A 124 15.12 -13.23 -11.72
N GLN A 125 16.42 -13.01 -11.46
CA GLN A 125 17.31 -14.01 -10.86
C GLN A 125 16.91 -14.36 -9.42
N LEU A 126 16.45 -13.39 -8.63
CA LEU A 126 15.99 -13.62 -7.27
C LEU A 126 14.61 -14.24 -7.22
N ALA A 127 13.73 -13.88 -8.17
CA ALA A 127 12.39 -14.42 -8.28
C ALA A 127 12.40 -15.94 -8.51
N GLU A 128 13.33 -16.44 -9.31
CA GLU A 128 13.52 -17.89 -9.52
C GLU A 128 13.93 -18.62 -8.22
N ILE A 129 14.90 -18.07 -7.50
CA ILE A 129 15.35 -18.63 -6.22
C ILE A 129 14.22 -18.61 -5.19
N LEU A 130 13.46 -17.51 -5.13
CA LEU A 130 12.30 -17.38 -4.26
C LEU A 130 11.22 -18.41 -4.59
N LYS A 131 10.98 -18.66 -5.88
CA LYS A 131 10.03 -19.69 -6.34
C LYS A 131 10.48 -21.09 -5.94
N MET A 132 11.76 -21.43 -6.17
CA MET A 132 12.32 -22.73 -5.76
C MET A 132 12.21 -22.92 -4.25
N ARG A 133 12.51 -21.89 -3.46
CA ARG A 133 12.35 -21.93 -2.00
C ARG A 133 10.90 -22.22 -1.60
N ARG A 134 9.92 -21.54 -2.20
CA ARG A 134 8.49 -21.78 -1.93
C ARG A 134 8.10 -23.23 -2.23
N GLN A 135 8.58 -23.77 -3.35
CA GLN A 135 8.33 -25.18 -3.73
C GLN A 135 8.96 -26.17 -2.73
N LEU A 136 10.16 -25.89 -2.23
CA LEU A 136 10.81 -26.72 -1.21
C LEU A 136 10.08 -26.66 0.14
N GLU A 137 9.60 -25.48 0.54
CA GLU A 137 8.79 -25.30 1.76
C GLU A 137 7.45 -26.05 1.64
N GLU A 138 6.78 -25.99 0.49
CA GLU A 138 5.58 -26.77 0.20
C GLU A 138 5.84 -28.28 0.23
N LEU A 139 6.95 -28.73 -0.36
CA LEU A 139 7.35 -30.14 -0.33
C LEU A 139 7.63 -30.61 1.10
N LEU A 140 8.35 -29.82 1.89
CA LEU A 140 8.64 -30.13 3.29
C LEU A 140 7.35 -30.27 4.11
N GLY A 141 6.40 -29.33 3.93
CA GLY A 141 5.09 -29.42 4.58
C GLY A 141 4.27 -30.63 4.13
N PHE A 142 4.38 -31.04 2.86
CA PHE A 142 3.73 -32.26 2.36
C PHE A 142 4.33 -33.54 2.96
N MET A 143 5.67 -33.59 3.11
CA MET A 143 6.36 -34.73 3.70
C MET A 143 6.05 -34.87 5.21
N ASP A 144 6.04 -33.76 5.95
CA ASP A 144 5.74 -33.76 7.40
C ASP A 144 4.26 -34.14 7.67
N GLY A 145 3.34 -33.74 6.80
CA GLY A 145 1.91 -34.04 6.93
C GLY A 145 1.46 -35.44 6.49
N ARG A 146 2.32 -36.22 5.80
CA ARG A 146 1.96 -37.54 5.25
C ARG A 146 3.11 -38.54 5.42
N VAL A 147 3.02 -39.37 6.47
CA VAL A 147 3.98 -40.45 6.80
C VAL A 147 4.23 -41.45 5.64
N ASP A 148 3.29 -41.57 4.68
CA ASP A 148 3.44 -42.43 3.49
C ASP A 148 3.94 -41.71 2.22
N ALA A 149 4.21 -40.40 2.27
CA ALA A 149 4.72 -39.64 1.13
C ALA A 149 6.13 -40.10 0.71
N GLU A 150 6.96 -40.54 1.67
CA GLU A 150 8.30 -41.08 1.42
C GLU A 150 8.30 -42.34 0.53
N LYS A 151 7.20 -43.11 0.49
CA LYS A 151 7.12 -44.36 -0.28
C LYS A 151 6.76 -44.16 -1.77
N ARG A 152 6.49 -42.92 -2.19
CA ARG A 152 6.02 -42.60 -3.55
C ARG A 152 7.00 -41.76 -4.38
N ILE A 153 8.20 -41.53 -3.84
CA ILE A 153 9.33 -40.87 -4.51
C ILE A 153 10.38 -41.96 -4.80
#